data_AF-A0A485C212-F1
#
_entry.id   AF-A0A485C212-F1
#
_cell.length_a   1.000
_cell.length_b   1.000
_cell.length_c   1.000
_cell.angle_alpha   90.00
_cell.angle_beta   90.00
_cell.angle_gamma   90.00
#
_symmetry.space_group_name_H-M   'P 1'
#
loop_
_entity.id
_entity.type
_entity.pdbx_description
1 polymer ?
#
loop_
_entity_poly.entity_id
_entity_poly.type
_entity_poly.pdbx_seq_one_letter_code
_entity_poly.pdbx_strand_id
1 'polypeptide(L)'
;MQHYGTKLHPQRERSRKPALEWLAGSRVLDSLSLWPEVVREDALRTAGALLLIRNSLETGPEASRPEMNALYSALESRLMKAGGVNAVVPQNAGNKGQLQTSAPTTEPDAPVLSRITSGQDLLAQARILTGYLREQPDGWLAAHRLMKSLRHDTLSAIPAPNAEGKTRIEPPRADQRAMLKRLYLQQSWLEILEQADSTFSRGANHLWLDLQWYNPSGPAEVRASSAGRHHHRRPERAAAPPHRT
;
A
#
# COMPACT_ATOMS: atom_id res chain seq x y z
N MET A 1 -25.82 8.18 -20.88
CA MET A 1 -27.30 8.09 -21.01
C MET A 1 -27.92 9.31 -21.69
N GLN A 2 -27.44 10.54 -21.44
CA GLN A 2 -28.06 11.74 -22.05
C GLN A 2 -27.85 11.88 -23.56
N HIS A 3 -26.71 11.45 -24.10
CA HIS A 3 -26.44 11.52 -25.55
C HIS A 3 -26.97 10.31 -26.35
N TYR A 4 -26.78 9.10 -25.83
CA TYR A 4 -27.08 7.86 -26.55
C TYR A 4 -28.24 7.03 -25.95
N GLY A 5 -28.83 7.46 -24.83
CA GLY A 5 -30.01 6.89 -24.15
C GLY A 5 -30.45 5.49 -24.59
N THR A 6 -31.57 5.42 -25.31
CA THR A 6 -32.17 4.19 -25.84
C THR A 6 -31.51 3.68 -27.12
N LYS A 7 -30.58 4.43 -27.71
CA LYS A 7 -29.79 4.03 -28.88
C LYS A 7 -28.62 3.11 -28.49
N LEU A 8 -28.28 3.01 -27.20
CA LEU A 8 -27.29 2.07 -26.70
C LEU A 8 -27.81 0.64 -26.77
N HIS A 9 -27.01 -0.24 -27.36
CA HIS A 9 -27.30 -1.67 -27.39
C HIS A 9 -27.10 -2.30 -26.00
N PRO A 10 -27.86 -3.36 -25.64
CA PRO A 10 -28.91 -4.01 -26.44
C PRO A 10 -30.15 -3.13 -26.61
N GLN A 11 -30.79 -3.13 -27.79
CA GLN A 11 -32.01 -2.31 -27.99
C GLN A 11 -33.26 -2.96 -27.39
N ARG A 12 -33.28 -4.30 -27.29
CA ARG A 12 -34.40 -5.05 -26.71
C ARG A 12 -34.41 -4.91 -25.19
N GLU A 13 -35.51 -4.44 -24.62
CA GLU A 13 -35.67 -4.25 -23.17
C GLU A 13 -35.37 -5.52 -22.36
N ARG A 14 -35.85 -6.67 -22.83
CA ARG A 14 -35.59 -7.98 -22.20
C ARG A 14 -34.10 -8.35 -22.12
N SER A 15 -33.26 -7.82 -23.02
CA SER A 15 -31.81 -8.04 -23.03
C SER A 15 -31.03 -6.92 -22.35
N ARG A 16 -31.62 -5.72 -22.19
CA ARG A 16 -30.97 -4.58 -21.53
C ARG A 16 -30.73 -4.81 -20.05
N LYS A 17 -31.76 -5.29 -19.35
CA LYS A 17 -31.69 -5.57 -17.91
C LYS A 17 -30.51 -6.51 -17.54
N PRO A 18 -30.41 -7.73 -18.11
CA PRO A 18 -29.31 -8.63 -17.76
C PRO A 18 -27.93 -8.11 -18.19
N ALA A 19 -27.85 -7.32 -19.27
CA ALA A 19 -26.59 -6.70 -19.68
C ALA A 19 -26.10 -5.64 -18.69
N LEU A 20 -27.01 -4.87 -18.08
CA LEU A 20 -26.68 -3.91 -17.03
C LEU A 20 -26.37 -4.61 -15.71
N GLU A 21 -27.11 -5.65 -15.35
CA GLU A 21 -26.86 -6.47 -14.16
C GLU A 21 -25.52 -7.21 -14.23
N TRP A 22 -25.04 -7.56 -15.44
CA TRP A 22 -23.72 -8.13 -15.63
C TRP A 22 -22.59 -7.25 -15.08
N LEU A 23 -22.75 -5.92 -15.12
CA LEU A 23 -21.78 -4.98 -14.52
C LEU A 23 -21.67 -5.15 -13.00
N ALA A 24 -22.75 -5.60 -12.36
CA ALA A 24 -22.80 -5.93 -10.94
C ALA A 24 -22.51 -7.41 -10.66
N GLY A 25 -22.16 -8.20 -11.69
CA GLY A 25 -21.84 -9.61 -11.57
C GLY A 25 -20.45 -9.88 -10.97
N SER A 26 -20.27 -11.08 -10.42
CA SER A 26 -19.04 -11.50 -9.72
C SER A 26 -17.77 -11.25 -10.54
N ARG A 27 -17.75 -11.63 -11.82
CA ARG A 27 -16.57 -11.45 -12.69
C ARG A 27 -16.07 -10.00 -12.76
N VAL A 28 -16.98 -9.03 -12.81
CA VAL A 28 -16.63 -7.61 -12.84
C VAL A 28 -16.16 -7.16 -11.46
N LEU A 29 -16.87 -7.54 -10.40
CA LEU A 29 -16.50 -7.22 -9.02
C LEU A 29 -15.14 -7.79 -8.63
N ASP A 30 -14.85 -9.04 -9.02
CA ASP A 30 -13.57 -9.71 -8.81
C ASP A 30 -12.45 -8.96 -9.53
N SER A 31 -12.69 -8.51 -10.76
CA SER A 31 -11.74 -7.70 -11.52
C SER A 31 -11.48 -6.34 -10.87
N LEU A 32 -12.51 -5.69 -10.33
CA LEU A 32 -12.39 -4.43 -9.59
C LEU A 32 -11.64 -4.62 -8.25
N SER A 33 -11.79 -5.79 -7.61
CA SER A 33 -11.10 -6.11 -6.35
C SER A 33 -9.57 -6.15 -6.46
N LEU A 34 -9.06 -6.36 -7.69
CA LEU A 34 -7.63 -6.30 -7.99
C LEU A 34 -7.02 -4.90 -7.85
N TRP A 35 -7.86 -3.87 -7.69
CA TRP A 35 -7.47 -2.46 -7.57
C TRP A 35 -8.11 -1.84 -6.32
N PRO A 36 -7.70 -2.28 -5.10
CA PRO A 36 -8.36 -1.91 -3.84
C PRO A 36 -8.13 -0.45 -3.42
N GLU A 37 -7.23 0.24 -4.11
CA GLU A 37 -6.68 1.54 -3.73
C GLU A 37 -7.69 2.65 -4.01
N VAL A 38 -7.75 3.68 -3.17
CA VAL A 38 -8.76 4.75 -3.31
C VAL A 38 -8.07 6.09 -3.50
N VAL A 39 -8.40 6.75 -4.61
CA VAL A 39 -8.10 8.17 -4.85
C VAL A 39 -9.41 8.94 -4.66
N ARG A 40 -9.38 10.02 -3.86
CA ARG A 40 -10.58 10.76 -3.48
C ARG A 40 -11.36 11.27 -4.70
N GLU A 41 -10.67 11.88 -5.66
CA GLU A 41 -11.31 12.41 -6.88
C GLU A 41 -11.99 11.31 -7.70
N ASP A 42 -11.31 10.17 -7.88
CA ASP A 42 -11.87 9.04 -8.62
C ASP A 42 -13.02 8.37 -7.86
N ALA A 43 -12.95 8.29 -6.53
CA ALA A 43 -14.05 7.79 -5.71
C ALA A 43 -15.30 8.66 -5.82
N LEU A 44 -15.14 9.99 -5.76
CA LEU A 44 -16.23 10.95 -5.96
C LEU A 44 -16.80 10.86 -7.38
N ARG A 45 -15.93 10.78 -8.40
CA ARG A 45 -16.34 10.59 -9.79
C ARG A 45 -17.11 9.29 -9.99
N THR A 46 -16.64 8.20 -9.38
CA THR A 46 -17.29 6.89 -9.43
C THR A 46 -18.66 6.93 -8.75
N ALA A 47 -18.76 7.48 -7.55
CA ALA A 47 -20.02 7.63 -6.82
C ALA A 47 -21.02 8.50 -7.60
N GLY A 48 -20.55 9.63 -8.15
CA GLY A 48 -21.36 10.51 -8.99
C GLY A 48 -21.85 9.81 -10.26
N ALA A 49 -20.99 9.04 -10.94
CA ALA A 49 -21.38 8.26 -12.11
C ALA A 49 -22.46 7.21 -11.78
N LEU A 50 -22.31 6.48 -10.67
CA LEU A 50 -23.31 5.51 -10.22
C LEU A 50 -24.66 6.18 -9.89
N LEU A 51 -24.65 7.35 -9.24
CA LEU A 51 -25.87 8.12 -8.97
C LEU A 51 -26.55 8.60 -10.26
N LEU A 52 -25.78 9.08 -11.24
CA LEU A 52 -26.32 9.46 -12.55
C LEU A 52 -26.92 8.27 -13.30
N ILE A 53 -26.26 7.11 -13.23
CA ILE A 53 -26.79 5.86 -13.81
C ILE A 53 -28.10 5.49 -13.13
N ARG A 54 -28.16 5.49 -11.78
CA ARG A 54 -29.38 5.22 -11.02
C ARG A 54 -30.53 6.11 -11.44
N ASN A 55 -30.33 7.43 -11.38
CA ASN A 55 -31.36 8.41 -11.72
C ASN A 55 -31.86 8.23 -13.15
N SER A 56 -30.97 7.87 -14.09
CA SER A 56 -31.37 7.61 -15.48
C SER A 56 -32.21 6.34 -15.64
N LEU A 57 -31.97 5.33 -14.80
CA LEU A 57 -32.68 4.04 -14.85
C LEU A 57 -34.01 4.06 -14.09
N GLU A 58 -34.18 4.95 -13.10
CA GLU A 58 -35.43 5.10 -12.35
C GLU A 58 -36.61 5.58 -13.20
N THR A 59 -36.33 6.24 -14.33
CA THR A 59 -37.33 6.73 -15.27
C THR A 59 -38.09 5.63 -16.03
N GLY A 60 -37.62 4.38 -15.97
CA GLY A 60 -38.24 3.23 -16.62
C GLY A 60 -39.20 2.41 -15.72
N PRO A 61 -39.96 1.46 -16.32
CA PRO A 61 -40.83 0.52 -15.61
C PRO A 61 -40.08 -0.32 -14.58
N GLU A 62 -40.71 -0.60 -13.43
CA GLU A 62 -40.04 -1.28 -12.31
C GLU A 62 -39.49 -2.67 -12.67
N ALA A 63 -40.21 -3.43 -13.51
CA ALA A 63 -39.78 -4.76 -13.96
C ALA A 63 -38.46 -4.75 -14.77
N SER A 64 -38.15 -3.65 -15.46
CA SER A 64 -36.94 -3.50 -16.29
C SER A 64 -35.79 -2.80 -15.57
N ARG A 65 -35.95 -2.43 -14.29
CA ARG A 65 -34.89 -1.84 -13.48
C ARG A 65 -33.84 -2.92 -13.12
N PRO A 66 -32.55 -2.70 -13.45
CA PRO A 66 -31.48 -3.63 -13.12
C PRO A 66 -31.07 -3.49 -11.66
N GLU A 67 -30.68 -4.61 -11.04
CA GLU A 67 -30.11 -4.59 -9.69
C GLU A 67 -28.63 -4.16 -9.70
N MET A 68 -28.33 -3.08 -8.99
CA MET A 68 -26.96 -2.52 -8.88
C MET A 68 -26.40 -2.54 -7.46
N ASN A 69 -27.12 -3.14 -6.49
CA ASN A 69 -26.76 -3.16 -5.07
C ASN A 69 -25.36 -3.72 -4.79
N ALA A 70 -24.93 -4.70 -5.58
CA ALA A 70 -23.60 -5.29 -5.45
C ALA A 70 -22.48 -4.28 -5.81
N LEU A 71 -22.70 -3.37 -6.78
CA LEU A 71 -21.74 -2.32 -7.11
C LEU A 71 -21.61 -1.27 -5.99
N TYR A 72 -22.74 -0.86 -5.42
CA TYR A 72 -22.73 0.07 -4.28
C TYR A 72 -22.01 -0.54 -3.07
N SER A 73 -22.35 -1.79 -2.74
CA SER A 73 -21.74 -2.53 -1.63
C SER A 73 -20.23 -2.74 -1.87
N ALA A 74 -19.81 -3.00 -3.10
CA ALA A 74 -18.40 -3.14 -3.45
C ALA A 74 -17.64 -1.81 -3.32
N LEU A 75 -18.21 -0.70 -3.79
CA LEU A 75 -17.61 0.63 -3.63
C LEU A 75 -17.50 1.01 -2.16
N GLU A 76 -18.56 0.81 -1.37
CA GLU A 76 -18.56 1.06 0.06
C GLU A 76 -17.49 0.22 0.78
N SER A 77 -17.46 -1.09 0.50
CA SER A 77 -16.45 -1.99 1.07
C SER A 77 -15.03 -1.54 0.74
N ARG A 78 -14.77 -1.13 -0.52
CA ARG A 78 -13.47 -0.58 -0.94
C ARG A 78 -13.11 0.69 -0.18
N LEU A 79 -14.04 1.64 -0.04
CA LEU A 79 -13.80 2.88 0.70
C LEU A 79 -13.49 2.59 2.18
N MET A 80 -14.25 1.70 2.81
CA MET A 80 -14.01 1.31 4.20
C MET A 80 -12.65 0.62 4.37
N LYS A 81 -12.28 -0.28 3.45
CA LYS A 81 -10.98 -0.94 3.43
C LYS A 81 -9.82 0.04 3.20
N ALA A 82 -10.05 1.17 2.55
CA ALA A 82 -9.04 2.18 2.26
C ALA A 82 -8.91 3.26 3.35
N GLY A 83 -9.63 3.16 4.47
CA GLY A 83 -9.61 4.16 5.55
C GLY A 83 -10.60 5.31 5.36
N GLY A 84 -11.54 5.18 4.41
CA GLY A 84 -12.54 6.18 4.08
C GLY A 84 -12.12 7.16 2.99
N VAL A 85 -13.07 8.01 2.55
CA VAL A 85 -12.90 8.95 1.43
C VAL A 85 -11.88 10.07 1.74
N ASN A 86 -11.64 10.33 3.02
CA ASN A 86 -10.73 11.39 3.49
C ASN A 86 -9.36 10.84 3.94
N ALA A 87 -9.06 9.56 3.68
CA ALA A 87 -7.75 9.00 4.01
C ALA A 87 -6.65 9.74 3.22
N VAL A 88 -5.67 10.29 3.94
CA VAL A 88 -4.51 10.99 3.35
C VAL A 88 -3.56 10.02 2.66
N VAL A 89 -3.46 8.81 3.22
CA VAL A 89 -2.62 7.72 2.73
C VAL A 89 -3.48 6.45 2.56
N PRO A 90 -3.30 5.70 1.45
CA PRO A 90 -4.01 4.45 1.21
C PRO A 90 -3.72 3.40 2.27
N GLN A 91 -4.78 2.90 2.92
CA GLN A 91 -4.66 1.86 3.95
C GLN A 91 -4.49 0.45 3.36
N ASN A 92 -4.95 0.25 2.13
CA ASN A 92 -4.72 -0.96 1.35
C ASN A 92 -4.05 -0.59 0.03
N ALA A 93 -2.80 -1.03 -0.15
CA ALA A 93 -2.06 -0.93 -1.41
C ALA A 93 -1.91 -2.33 -2.01
N GLY A 94 -2.25 -2.48 -3.28
CA GLY A 94 -2.02 -3.72 -4.01
C GLY A 94 -0.52 -4.02 -4.08
N ASN A 95 -0.12 -5.28 -4.00
CA ASN A 95 1.29 -5.69 -4.09
C ASN A 95 1.80 -5.70 -5.54
N LYS A 96 1.21 -4.91 -6.44
CA LYS A 96 1.72 -4.78 -7.81
C LYS A 96 2.98 -3.93 -7.74
N GLY A 97 4.12 -4.62 -7.73
CA GLY A 97 5.38 -4.00 -8.05
C GLY A 97 5.21 -3.20 -9.34
N GLN A 98 5.66 -1.95 -9.30
CA GLN A 98 6.14 -1.19 -10.44
C GLN A 98 5.65 -1.73 -11.80
N LEU A 99 4.52 -1.23 -12.30
CA LEU A 99 4.55 -0.84 -13.71
C LEU A 99 5.34 0.47 -13.75
N GLN A 100 6.66 0.33 -13.67
CA GLN A 100 7.57 1.31 -14.24
C GLN A 100 7.23 1.31 -15.74
N THR A 101 6.50 2.32 -16.17
CA THR A 101 6.61 2.78 -17.55
C THR A 101 8.04 3.27 -17.73
N SER A 102 8.94 2.36 -18.11
CA SER A 102 10.27 2.70 -18.61
C SER A 102 10.07 3.45 -19.93
N ALA A 103 10.01 4.77 -19.85
CA ALA A 103 10.21 5.65 -21.01
C ALA A 103 11.72 5.65 -21.35
N PRO A 104 12.09 5.76 -22.64
CA PRO A 104 13.48 5.66 -23.06
C PRO A 104 14.27 6.90 -22.63
N THR A 105 15.52 6.62 -22.29
CA THR A 105 16.56 7.50 -21.75
C THR A 105 16.92 8.66 -22.68
N THR A 106 16.79 9.90 -22.19
CA THR A 106 17.59 11.05 -22.67
C THR A 106 17.86 12.00 -21.49
N GLU A 107 19.16 12.20 -21.19
CA GLU A 107 19.78 13.24 -20.35
C GLU A 107 19.60 13.21 -18.80
N PRO A 108 20.64 13.57 -18.01
CA PRO A 108 20.61 13.49 -16.56
C PRO A 108 20.00 14.77 -15.98
N ASP A 109 18.66 14.84 -15.98
CA ASP A 109 17.97 15.89 -15.25
C ASP A 109 17.96 15.55 -13.75
N ALA A 110 18.16 16.55 -12.89
CA ALA A 110 18.12 16.38 -11.44
C ALA A 110 16.82 15.66 -11.03
N PRO A 111 16.79 14.81 -9.99
CA PRO A 111 15.61 14.02 -9.67
C PRO A 111 14.46 14.95 -9.27
N VAL A 112 13.64 15.33 -10.24
CA VAL A 112 12.40 16.06 -10.00
C VAL A 112 11.49 15.08 -9.29
N LEU A 113 11.32 15.25 -7.98
CA LEU A 113 10.26 14.56 -7.26
C LEU A 113 8.97 14.91 -8.00
N SER A 114 8.36 13.90 -8.63
CA SER A 114 7.11 14.10 -9.35
C SER A 114 6.09 14.70 -8.38
N ARG A 115 5.27 15.64 -8.86
CA ARG A 115 4.26 16.27 -8.01
C ARG A 115 3.38 15.17 -7.39
N ILE A 116 3.34 15.11 -6.07
CA ILE A 116 2.49 14.16 -5.33
C ILE A 116 1.04 14.60 -5.51
N THR A 117 0.24 13.82 -6.23
CA THR A 117 -1.19 14.10 -6.48
C THR A 117 -2.10 13.15 -5.72
N SER A 118 -1.58 12.02 -5.25
CA SER A 118 -2.31 11.06 -4.42
C SER A 118 -1.45 10.50 -3.28
N GLY A 119 -2.10 9.94 -2.25
CA GLY A 119 -1.39 9.24 -1.17
C GLY A 119 -0.67 7.96 -1.63
N GLN A 120 -1.03 7.40 -2.79
CA GLN A 120 -0.26 6.31 -3.41
C GLN A 120 1.10 6.82 -3.89
N ASP A 121 1.11 7.96 -4.58
CA ASP A 121 2.35 8.57 -5.06
C ASP A 121 3.26 8.92 -3.89
N LEU A 122 2.69 9.43 -2.80
CA LEU A 122 3.41 9.69 -1.55
C LEU A 122 4.08 8.42 -1.02
N LEU A 123 3.35 7.29 -0.91
CA LEU A 123 3.94 6.03 -0.44
C LEU A 123 4.96 5.45 -1.42
N ALA A 124 4.74 5.59 -2.73
CA ALA A 124 5.68 5.14 -3.75
C ALA A 124 7.00 5.91 -3.66
N GLN A 125 6.95 7.23 -3.58
CA GLN A 125 8.13 8.07 -3.37
C GLN A 125 8.79 7.80 -2.01
N ALA A 126 8.01 7.64 -0.95
CA ALA A 126 8.53 7.27 0.35
C ALA A 126 9.30 5.94 0.30
N ARG A 127 8.83 4.93 -0.43
CA ARG A 127 9.58 3.68 -0.61
C ARG A 127 10.94 3.92 -1.28
N ILE A 128 11.00 4.77 -2.31
CA ILE A 128 12.26 5.14 -2.96
C ILE A 128 13.21 5.82 -1.95
N LEU A 129 12.71 6.82 -1.22
CA LEU A 129 13.50 7.53 -0.20
C LEU A 129 13.99 6.59 0.91
N THR A 130 13.12 5.71 1.41
CA THR A 130 13.50 4.72 2.43
C THR A 130 14.47 3.67 1.89
N GLY A 131 14.41 3.34 0.59
CA GLY A 131 15.41 2.50 -0.08
C GLY A 131 16.78 3.14 -0.03
N TYR A 132 16.89 4.40 -0.46
CA TYR A 132 18.13 5.17 -0.38
C TYR A 132 18.67 5.30 1.05
N LEU A 133 17.79 5.61 2.02
CA LEU A 133 18.19 5.73 3.44
C LEU A 133 18.74 4.41 3.99
N ARG A 134 18.22 3.25 3.57
CA ARG A 134 18.75 1.95 4.01
C ARG A 134 20.14 1.64 3.43
N GLU A 135 20.48 2.20 2.27
CA GLU A 135 21.82 2.08 1.69
C GLU A 135 22.85 2.96 2.42
N GLN A 136 22.40 3.96 3.17
CA GLN A 136 23.30 4.81 3.97
C GLN A 136 23.75 4.11 5.27
N PRO A 137 24.97 4.40 5.75
CA PRO A 137 25.43 3.90 7.04
C PRO A 137 24.49 4.36 8.16
N ASP A 138 24.04 3.41 8.99
CA ASP A 138 23.07 3.63 10.08
C ASP A 138 21.73 4.28 9.66
N GLY A 139 21.44 4.37 8.36
CA GLY A 139 20.25 5.04 7.83
C GLY A 139 18.97 4.20 7.93
N TRP A 140 19.07 2.94 8.36
CA TRP A 140 17.92 2.08 8.67
C TRP A 140 16.91 2.81 9.58
N LEU A 141 17.29 3.27 10.76
CA LEU A 141 16.32 3.87 11.70
C LEU A 141 15.58 5.07 11.09
N ALA A 142 16.26 5.89 10.27
CA ALA A 142 15.64 7.00 9.56
C ALA A 142 14.62 6.50 8.53
N ALA A 143 14.98 5.47 7.75
CA ALA A 143 14.06 4.81 6.81
C ALA A 143 12.82 4.26 7.52
N HIS A 144 12.98 3.63 8.70
CA HIS A 144 11.84 3.13 9.48
C HIS A 144 10.89 4.26 9.86
N ARG A 145 11.44 5.30 10.48
CA ARG A 145 10.68 6.38 11.09
C ARG A 145 9.90 7.12 10.04
N LEU A 146 10.49 7.34 8.86
CA LEU A 146 9.81 7.93 7.72
C LEU A 146 8.60 7.10 7.28
N MET A 147 8.77 5.79 7.09
CA MET A 147 7.66 4.93 6.67
C MET A 147 6.59 4.82 7.77
N LYS A 148 7.02 4.76 9.03
CA LYS A 148 6.14 4.66 10.20
C LYS A 148 5.32 5.92 10.38
N SER A 149 5.93 7.11 10.37
CA SER A 149 5.20 8.37 10.51
C SER A 149 4.18 8.54 9.38
N LEU A 150 4.59 8.29 8.12
CA LEU A 150 3.69 8.39 6.97
C LEU A 150 2.49 7.46 7.05
N ARG A 151 2.64 6.28 7.65
CA ARG A 151 1.56 5.28 7.72
C ARG A 151 0.75 5.34 9.00
N HIS A 152 1.36 5.63 10.14
CA HIS A 152 0.69 5.65 11.45
C HIS A 152 0.14 7.04 11.78
N ASP A 153 0.87 8.12 11.48
CA ASP A 153 0.40 9.47 11.83
C ASP A 153 -0.71 9.95 10.88
N THR A 154 -0.90 9.27 9.75
CA THR A 154 -1.98 9.55 8.79
C THR A 154 -3.23 8.69 9.02
N LEU A 155 -3.21 7.78 9.99
CA LEU A 155 -4.39 7.04 10.45
C LEU A 155 -5.25 7.94 11.34
N SER A 156 -6.23 8.61 10.74
CA SER A 156 -7.18 9.46 11.48
C SER A 156 -8.40 8.70 12.04
N ALA A 157 -8.66 7.49 11.55
CA ALA A 157 -9.80 6.67 11.99
C ALA A 157 -9.41 5.19 12.07
N ILE A 158 -9.96 4.51 13.07
CA ILE A 158 -9.78 3.06 13.23
C ILE A 158 -10.68 2.35 12.20
N PRO A 159 -10.17 1.32 11.49
CA PRO A 159 -10.97 0.56 10.54
C PRO A 159 -12.25 0.00 11.19
N ALA A 160 -13.41 0.28 10.60
CA ALA A 160 -14.67 -0.11 11.21
C ALA A 160 -14.79 -1.65 11.33
N PRO A 161 -15.26 -2.16 12.49
CA PRO A 161 -15.53 -3.57 12.67
C PRO A 161 -16.77 -4.01 11.88
N ASN A 162 -16.80 -5.29 11.51
CA ASN A 162 -17.98 -5.96 10.99
C ASN A 162 -18.92 -6.36 12.15
N ALA A 163 -20.05 -7.00 11.82
CA ALA A 163 -21.03 -7.47 12.81
C ALA A 163 -20.46 -8.45 13.85
N GLU A 164 -19.34 -9.11 13.54
CA GLU A 164 -18.63 -10.05 14.43
C GLU A 164 -17.48 -9.38 15.20
N GLY A 165 -17.32 -8.05 15.11
CA GLY A 165 -16.22 -7.31 15.74
C GLY A 165 -14.87 -7.39 15.02
N LYS A 166 -14.78 -8.05 13.85
CA LYS A 166 -13.55 -8.15 13.06
C LYS A 166 -13.44 -7.01 12.06
N THR A 167 -12.24 -6.48 11.85
CA THR A 167 -12.02 -5.44 10.82
C THR A 167 -12.20 -6.03 9.42
N ARG A 168 -12.62 -5.19 8.46
CA ARG A 168 -12.71 -5.60 7.04
C ARG A 168 -11.35 -5.66 6.33
N ILE A 169 -10.26 -5.70 7.10
CA ILE A 169 -8.89 -5.66 6.58
C ILE A 169 -8.41 -7.10 6.39
N GLU A 170 -7.73 -7.35 5.27
CA GLU A 170 -7.18 -8.67 5.00
C GLU A 170 -6.11 -9.02 6.04
N PRO A 171 -6.16 -10.22 6.64
CA PRO A 171 -5.16 -10.63 7.61
C PRO A 171 -3.78 -10.78 6.94
N PRO A 172 -2.68 -10.65 7.71
CA PRO A 172 -1.34 -10.93 7.20
C PRO A 172 -1.26 -12.33 6.59
N ARG A 173 -0.60 -12.42 5.43
CA ARG A 173 -0.54 -13.68 4.68
C ARG A 173 0.18 -14.76 5.49
N ALA A 174 -0.31 -16.00 5.39
CA ALA A 174 0.17 -17.12 6.21
C ALA A 174 1.65 -17.48 5.91
N ASP A 175 2.07 -17.37 4.66
CA ASP A 175 3.45 -17.52 4.19
C ASP A 175 4.40 -16.50 4.84
N GLN A 176 4.00 -15.22 4.86
CA GLN A 176 4.79 -14.15 5.50
C GLN A 176 4.94 -14.39 7.00
N ARG A 177 3.86 -14.80 7.68
CA ARG A 177 3.89 -15.19 9.10
C ARG A 177 4.82 -16.36 9.36
N ALA A 178 4.75 -17.41 8.54
CA ALA A 178 5.60 -18.58 8.66
C ALA A 178 7.09 -18.24 8.43
N MET A 179 7.37 -17.39 7.44
CA MET A 179 8.72 -16.91 7.15
C MET A 179 9.33 -16.15 8.34
N LEU A 180 8.64 -15.16 8.89
CA LEU A 180 9.13 -14.40 10.05
C LEU A 180 9.35 -15.30 11.27
N LYS A 181 8.43 -16.24 11.52
CA LYS A 181 8.56 -17.22 12.62
C LYS A 181 9.77 -18.12 12.42
N ARG A 182 10.04 -18.57 11.19
CA ARG A 182 11.23 -19.35 10.86
C ARG A 182 12.51 -18.56 11.14
N LEU A 183 12.59 -17.33 10.65
CA LEU A 183 13.76 -16.47 10.86
C LEU A 183 14.01 -16.21 12.35
N TYR A 184 12.94 -16.03 13.14
CA TYR A 184 13.01 -15.90 14.59
C TYR A 184 13.61 -17.14 15.27
N LEU A 185 13.15 -18.34 14.91
CA LEU A 185 13.71 -19.59 15.43
C LEU A 185 15.18 -19.79 15.03
N GLN A 186 15.57 -19.27 13.88
CA GLN A 186 16.94 -19.29 13.38
C GLN A 186 17.82 -18.19 13.99
N GLN A 187 17.26 -17.31 14.83
CA GLN A 187 17.96 -16.16 15.42
C GLN A 187 18.59 -15.22 14.37
N SER A 188 18.00 -15.17 13.16
CA SER A 188 18.48 -14.34 12.05
C SER A 188 17.97 -12.90 12.20
N TRP A 189 18.48 -12.18 13.20
CA TRP A 189 17.93 -10.88 13.59
C TRP A 189 17.96 -9.84 12.47
N LEU A 190 19.05 -9.76 11.70
CA LEU A 190 19.18 -8.79 10.62
C LEU A 190 18.16 -9.05 9.50
N GLU A 191 17.95 -10.30 9.12
CA GLU A 191 16.98 -10.65 8.08
C GLU A 191 15.54 -10.43 8.57
N ILE A 192 15.25 -10.74 9.84
CA ILE A 192 13.93 -10.43 10.44
C ILE A 192 13.63 -8.95 10.32
N LEU A 193 14.62 -8.08 10.59
CA LEU A 193 14.45 -6.63 10.52
C LEU A 193 14.12 -6.15 9.13
N GLU A 194 14.90 -6.58 8.16
CA GLU A 194 14.69 -6.22 6.77
C GLU A 194 13.33 -6.71 6.26
N GLN A 195 12.97 -7.96 6.57
CA GLN A 195 11.70 -8.54 6.16
C GLN A 195 10.51 -7.89 6.88
N ALA A 196 10.62 -7.58 8.16
CA ALA A 196 9.56 -6.91 8.92
C ALA A 196 9.32 -5.50 8.38
N ASP A 197 10.37 -4.72 8.12
CA ASP A 197 10.24 -3.35 7.61
C ASP A 197 9.75 -3.31 6.15
N SER A 198 10.23 -4.23 5.31
CA SER A 198 9.72 -4.44 3.95
C SER A 198 8.23 -4.80 3.96
N THR A 199 7.83 -5.73 4.83
CA THR A 199 6.44 -6.17 4.99
C THR A 199 5.56 -5.02 5.50
N PHE A 200 6.03 -4.25 6.49
CA PHE A 200 5.36 -3.08 7.05
C PHE A 200 5.05 -2.01 6.00
N SER A 201 5.97 -1.80 5.04
CA SER A 201 5.82 -0.80 3.97
C SER A 201 4.77 -1.15 2.90
N ARG A 202 4.12 -2.33 2.98
CA ARG A 202 3.23 -2.89 1.94
C ARG A 202 1.83 -3.17 2.48
N GLY A 203 0.82 -2.92 1.64
CA GLY A 203 -0.58 -3.19 1.98
C GLY A 203 -1.04 -2.60 3.31
N ALA A 204 -1.97 -3.31 3.96
CA ALA A 204 -2.43 -3.04 5.32
C ALA A 204 -1.54 -3.63 6.43
N ASN A 205 -0.36 -4.16 6.09
CA ASN A 205 0.53 -4.76 7.09
C ASN A 205 1.08 -3.75 8.10
N HIS A 206 0.94 -2.46 7.85
CA HIS A 206 1.26 -1.43 8.82
C HIS A 206 0.37 -1.49 10.08
N LEU A 207 -0.79 -2.14 10.02
CA LEU A 207 -1.65 -2.46 11.17
C LEU A 207 -1.29 -3.79 11.83
N TRP A 208 -0.35 -4.56 11.27
CA TRP A 208 0.15 -5.78 11.89
C TRP A 208 1.16 -5.41 12.98
N LEU A 209 0.64 -5.24 14.19
CA LEU A 209 1.42 -4.73 15.34
C LEU A 209 2.59 -5.65 15.73
N ASP A 210 2.50 -6.96 15.49
CA ASP A 210 3.61 -7.88 15.77
C ASP A 210 4.88 -7.53 14.98
N LEU A 211 4.76 -6.90 13.81
CA LEU A 211 5.92 -6.40 13.06
C LEU A 211 6.74 -5.38 13.86
N GLN A 212 6.08 -4.60 14.72
CA GLN A 212 6.74 -3.63 15.58
C GLN A 212 7.54 -4.30 16.70
N TRP A 213 7.16 -5.52 17.11
CA TRP A 213 7.88 -6.27 18.12
C TRP A 213 9.23 -6.79 17.58
N TYR A 214 9.26 -7.17 16.31
CA TYR A 214 10.51 -7.53 15.63
C TYR A 214 11.42 -6.33 15.38
N ASN A 215 10.87 -5.12 15.33
CA ASN A 215 11.69 -3.93 15.19
C ASN A 215 12.29 -3.55 16.55
N PRO A 216 13.61 -3.59 16.73
CA PRO A 216 14.24 -3.36 17.99
C PRO A 216 14.33 -1.86 18.11
N SER A 217 13.38 -1.27 18.82
CA SER A 217 13.72 -0.10 19.61
C SER A 217 14.65 -0.56 20.76
N GLY A 218 15.84 -1.11 20.41
CA GLY A 218 16.86 -1.70 21.29
C GLY A 218 16.62 -3.17 21.69
N PRO A 219 17.51 -4.10 21.26
CA PRO A 219 18.40 -4.72 22.23
C PRO A 219 19.87 -4.42 21.91
N ALA A 220 20.68 -4.38 22.97
CA ALA A 220 22.09 -4.00 22.94
C ALA A 220 22.96 -4.84 21.98
N GLU A 221 22.50 -6.01 21.54
CA GLU A 221 23.21 -6.91 20.63
C GLU A 221 23.37 -6.35 19.21
N VAL A 222 22.37 -5.66 18.65
CA VAL A 222 22.50 -5.08 17.29
C VAL A 222 23.48 -3.91 17.28
N ARG A 223 23.59 -3.18 18.41
CA ARG A 223 24.63 -2.15 18.63
C ARG A 223 26.04 -2.74 18.70
N ALA A 224 26.20 -3.95 19.26
CA ALA A 224 27.51 -4.59 19.36
C ALA A 224 28.07 -5.00 18.00
N SER A 225 27.22 -5.45 17.06
CA SER A 225 27.63 -5.84 15.71
C SER A 225 27.94 -4.68 14.75
N SER A 226 27.42 -3.46 14.99
CA SER A 226 27.82 -2.27 14.22
C SER A 226 29.11 -1.64 14.76
N ALA A 227 29.31 -1.65 16.08
CA ALA A 227 30.52 -1.12 16.72
C ALA A 227 31.79 -1.97 16.46
N GLY A 228 31.65 -3.28 16.23
CA GLY A 228 32.78 -4.20 15.99
C GLY A 228 33.52 -4.03 14.66
N ARG A 229 33.06 -3.17 13.75
CA ARG A 229 33.68 -2.96 12.42
C ARG A 229 34.63 -1.76 12.33
N HIS A 230 34.82 -0.99 13.40
CA HIS A 230 35.70 0.20 13.38
C HIS A 230 37.06 0.05 14.09
N HIS A 231 37.44 -1.15 14.53
CA HIS A 231 38.78 -1.40 15.08
C HIS A 231 39.51 -2.56 14.38
N HIS A 232 39.81 -2.40 13.09
CA HIS A 232 41.01 -2.99 12.51
C HIS A 232 41.39 -2.28 11.21
N ARG A 233 42.12 -1.17 11.35
CA ARG A 233 43.14 -0.72 10.38
C ARG A 233 43.82 0.54 10.92
N ARG A 234 44.96 0.37 11.58
CA ARG A 234 46.14 1.20 11.28
C ARG A 234 47.42 0.36 11.40
N PRO A 235 48.38 0.57 10.50
CA PRO A 235 49.46 -0.36 10.21
C PRO A 235 50.64 -0.17 11.17
N GLU A 236 51.42 -1.24 11.31
CA GLU A 236 52.79 -1.23 11.86
C GLU A 236 53.61 -0.06 11.28
N ARG A 237 54.26 0.71 12.16
CA ARG A 237 55.43 1.50 11.79
C ARG A 237 56.61 1.05 12.62
N ALA A 238 57.65 0.66 11.88
CA ALA A 238 58.91 0.11 12.29
C ALA A 238 59.67 0.94 13.34
N ALA A 239 60.44 0.23 14.14
CA ALA A 239 61.41 0.72 15.11
C ALA A 239 62.71 1.24 14.45
N ALA A 240 63.34 2.25 15.07
CA ALA A 240 64.79 2.41 15.34
C ALA A 240 65.09 3.84 15.90
N PRO A 241 66.25 4.13 16.52
CA PRO A 241 66.68 3.82 17.89
C PRO A 241 67.04 5.11 18.71
N PRO A 242 67.52 5.04 19.98
CA PRO A 242 67.60 6.20 20.87
C PRO A 242 68.93 6.96 20.78
N HIS A 243 68.87 8.29 20.82
CA HIS A 243 70.02 9.16 21.12
C HIS A 243 70.05 9.50 22.62
N ARG A 244 71.19 9.19 23.25
CA ARG A 244 71.58 9.61 24.60
C ARG A 244 71.91 11.10 24.64
N THR A 245 71.57 11.74 25.75
CA THR A 245 72.41 12.68 26.49
C THR A 245 72.33 12.30 27.95
#